data_AF-A0AAD6SJJ7-F1
#
_entry.id   AF-A0AAD6SJJ7-F1
#
_cell.length_a   1.000
_cell.length_b   1.000
_cell.length_c   1.000
_cell.angle_alpha   90.00
_cell.angle_beta   90.00
_cell.angle_gamma   90.00
#
_symmetry.space_group_name_H-M   'P 1'
#
loop_
_entity.id
_entity.type
_entity.pdbx_description
1 polymer ?
#
loop_
_entity_poly.entity_id
_entity_poly.type
_entity_poly.pdbx_seq_one_letter_code
_entity_poly.pdbx_strand_id
1 'polypeptide(L)'
;MSTDEIDETVTILLQYLKASDIPPRDKGCCTHVLGQSHAHYAVTSLAYISYIIRPEPDSQFVTRLVEAWPGIWKWLDYAFENWVISPLFLDQNNANRLHGILTIIASLRGFVKIPALCDRLLATDGGRKAFVMLGSCWLYEIKDEFKESASSKAFFTATEPLLDLGTFKPGPPPAFFFDCLMPTDESKPGQLAVQVALDHLDALNSYLTHTTPWSSTAIFVLDYHLRMATTMTAALPYSHTLLAQNSVGTITRILVSLTAGPYDITTAGRVAQCIGSCFEYLDRVLPFADGFAWTTHSVQTGLIPAMLRAQAWLADMPDDNAQATLVKLIRLLSLYSMYPSLLRHLVRSLERSRELGLPETVMDNPPVWTAYSELEELVADRKRLFDTDMSIRCHNPSCRKIDTTDNSSSCSSCFTTSYCSSDCQKEHWKNGHRVECESLNQLRLDGKAPPVSPEDYDFATKLVIEVIRRRKDEVVRVWREEMPARTPVVSLNYYLGDPKGVLVAGSPNKYPPQGYTEFRPLREMWDNVISQDIHKEHIIVGAYLPHGSSGKLHFMWLRIDDRETEGTVVERLIRTVERM
;
A
#
# COMPACT_ATOMS: atom_id res chain seq x y z
N MET A 1 5.51 31.06 29.49
CA MET A 1 6.52 30.91 30.55
C MET A 1 7.82 31.50 30.05
N SER A 2 8.54 32.24 30.88
CA SER A 2 9.93 32.63 30.57
C SER A 2 10.83 31.40 30.57
N THR A 3 12.02 31.51 29.96
CA THR A 3 13.03 30.44 30.00
C THR A 3 13.39 30.05 31.43
N ASP A 4 13.45 31.03 32.35
CA ASP A 4 13.76 30.80 33.76
C ASP A 4 12.64 30.02 34.48
N GLU A 5 11.37 30.34 34.20
CA GLU A 5 10.22 29.62 34.77
C GLU A 5 10.18 28.15 34.30
N ILE A 6 10.55 27.91 33.03
CA ILE A 6 10.67 26.56 32.48
C ILE A 6 11.79 25.81 33.19
N ASP A 7 12.94 26.46 33.40
CA ASP A 7 14.11 25.85 34.04
C ASP A 7 13.85 25.47 35.50
N GLU A 8 13.19 26.36 36.26
CA GLU A 8 12.76 26.08 37.64
C GLU A 8 11.76 24.92 37.68
N THR A 9 10.75 24.96 36.80
CA THR A 9 9.73 23.90 36.71
C THR A 9 10.37 22.53 36.44
N VAL A 10 11.30 22.45 35.48
CA VAL A 10 12.00 21.21 35.15
C VAL A 10 12.80 20.69 36.33
N THR A 11 13.47 21.59 37.06
CA THR A 11 14.22 21.23 38.27
C THR A 11 13.32 20.58 39.31
N ILE A 12 12.14 21.15 39.55
CA ILE A 12 11.16 20.60 40.49
C ILE A 12 10.67 19.23 40.03
N LEU A 13 10.32 19.09 38.74
CA LEU A 13 9.80 17.82 38.21
C LEU A 13 10.84 16.69 38.31
N LEU A 14 12.11 16.98 38.01
CA LEU A 14 13.19 15.98 38.08
C LEU A 14 13.46 15.47 39.50
N GLN A 15 13.10 16.22 40.55
CA GLN A 15 13.25 15.75 41.93
C GLN A 15 12.38 14.53 42.25
N TYR A 16 11.24 14.37 41.56
CA TYR A 16 10.32 13.25 41.73
C TYR A 16 10.67 12.02 40.88
N LEU A 17 11.69 12.11 40.02
CA LEU A 17 12.05 11.06 39.06
C LEU A 17 13.37 10.37 39.41
N LYS A 18 13.76 10.38 40.69
CA LYS A 18 14.95 9.66 41.15
C LYS A 18 14.67 8.16 41.18
N ALA A 19 15.65 7.38 40.73
CA ALA A 19 15.57 5.92 40.72
C ALA A 19 15.42 5.32 42.13
N SER A 20 15.92 6.01 43.17
CA SER A 20 15.80 5.61 44.58
C SER A 20 14.36 5.63 45.10
N ASP A 21 13.49 6.38 44.43
CA ASP A 21 12.15 6.68 44.94
C ASP A 21 11.11 5.71 44.36
N ILE A 22 11.55 4.76 43.52
CA ILE A 22 10.71 3.73 42.92
C ILE A 22 10.29 2.70 44.00
N PRO A 23 8.98 2.48 44.21
CA PRO A 23 8.52 1.52 45.19
C PRO A 23 8.95 0.08 44.85
N PRO A 24 9.26 -0.75 45.86
CA PRO A 24 9.40 -2.19 45.64
C PRO A 24 8.05 -2.78 45.22
N ARG A 25 8.08 -3.72 44.25
CA ARG A 25 6.89 -4.32 43.61
C ARG A 25 5.84 -4.88 44.57
N ASP A 26 6.26 -5.26 45.79
CA ASP A 26 5.45 -6.09 46.69
C ASP A 26 4.73 -5.28 47.79
N LYS A 27 4.85 -3.94 47.80
CA LYS A 27 4.39 -3.11 48.95
C LYS A 27 3.43 -1.99 48.54
N GLY A 28 2.14 -2.19 48.77
CA GLY A 28 1.08 -1.19 48.61
C GLY A 28 0.87 -0.26 49.78
N CYS A 29 1.86 0.54 50.15
CA CYS A 29 1.69 1.55 51.19
C CYS A 29 1.11 2.86 50.61
N CYS A 30 0.27 3.58 51.37
CA CYS A 30 -0.31 4.86 50.95
C CYS A 30 0.75 5.92 50.58
N THR A 31 1.94 5.87 51.18
CA THR A 31 3.07 6.75 50.84
C THR A 31 3.63 6.46 49.44
N HIS A 32 3.54 5.22 48.95
CA HIS A 32 3.94 4.86 47.59
C HIS A 32 2.94 5.37 46.56
N VAL A 33 1.64 5.48 46.90
CA VAL A 33 0.61 6.02 45.99
C VAL A 33 0.89 7.48 45.66
N LEU A 34 1.20 8.31 46.65
CA LEU A 34 1.51 9.73 46.42
C LEU A 34 2.81 9.90 45.60
N GLY A 35 3.84 9.10 45.92
CA GLY A 35 5.09 9.10 45.14
C GLY A 35 4.88 8.70 43.68
N GLN A 36 4.05 7.67 43.42
CA GLN A 36 3.67 7.27 42.06
C GLN A 36 2.90 8.36 41.33
N SER A 37 1.95 9.04 41.98
CA SER A 37 1.23 10.16 41.38
C SER A 37 2.17 11.32 41.04
N HIS A 38 3.09 11.69 41.94
CA HIS A 38 4.08 12.73 41.65
C HIS A 38 5.00 12.36 40.49
N ALA A 39 5.50 11.12 40.45
CA ALA A 39 6.32 10.64 39.34
C ALA A 39 5.54 10.63 38.01
N HIS A 40 4.27 10.20 38.03
CA HIS A 40 3.39 10.26 36.87
C HIS A 40 3.24 11.71 36.33
N TYR A 41 2.87 12.65 37.21
CA TYR A 41 2.70 14.04 36.79
C TYR A 41 4.03 14.62 36.32
N ALA A 42 5.13 14.33 37.01
CA ALA A 42 6.45 14.79 36.63
C ALA A 42 6.85 14.32 35.23
N VAL A 43 6.75 13.01 34.94
CA VAL A 43 7.16 12.48 33.63
C VAL A 43 6.26 13.00 32.50
N THR A 44 4.95 13.07 32.74
CA THR A 44 3.99 13.55 31.75
C THR A 44 4.19 15.04 31.48
N SER A 45 4.38 15.86 32.52
CA SER A 45 4.66 17.30 32.38
C SER A 45 5.96 17.55 31.64
N LEU A 46 7.05 16.84 31.97
CA LEU A 46 8.32 16.97 31.24
C LEU A 46 8.16 16.65 29.76
N ALA A 47 7.35 15.66 29.43
CA ALA A 47 7.10 15.28 28.05
C ALA A 47 6.24 16.30 27.29
N TYR A 48 5.21 16.86 27.92
CA TYR A 48 4.44 17.97 27.34
C TYR A 48 5.30 19.21 27.12
N ILE A 49 6.13 19.56 28.10
CA ILE A 49 7.09 20.66 27.99
C ILE A 49 8.04 20.40 26.81
N SER A 50 8.61 19.19 26.72
CA SER A 50 9.49 18.78 25.61
C SER A 50 8.79 18.91 24.25
N TYR A 51 7.54 18.46 24.15
CA TYR A 51 6.76 18.48 22.92
C TYR A 51 6.38 19.89 22.46
N ILE A 52 6.00 20.76 23.41
CA ILE A 52 5.56 22.14 23.12
C ILE A 52 6.75 23.04 22.81
N ILE A 53 7.81 22.97 23.63
CA ILE A 53 8.95 23.91 23.53
C ILE A 53 9.86 23.56 22.35
N ARG A 54 9.98 22.27 21.99
CA ARG A 54 10.94 21.79 20.98
C ARG A 54 12.35 22.38 21.22
N PRO A 55 12.94 22.07 22.39
CA PRO A 55 14.18 22.70 22.83
C PRO A 55 15.33 22.44 21.86
N GLU A 56 16.24 23.41 21.72
CA GLU A 56 17.48 23.23 20.96
C GLU A 56 18.31 22.07 21.55
N PRO A 57 18.98 21.26 20.71
CA PRO A 57 19.70 20.06 21.16
C PRO A 57 20.77 20.31 22.24
N ASP A 58 21.37 21.50 22.26
CA ASP A 58 22.43 21.92 23.19
C ASP A 58 21.90 22.74 24.38
N SER A 59 20.57 22.87 24.51
CA SER A 59 19.97 23.61 25.61
C SER A 59 20.26 22.97 26.98
N GLN A 60 20.28 23.81 28.01
CA GLN A 60 20.41 23.35 29.40
C GLN A 60 19.26 22.41 29.79
N PHE A 61 18.07 22.62 29.23
CA PHE A 61 16.91 21.74 29.35
C PHE A 61 17.23 20.31 28.90
N VAL A 62 17.73 20.15 27.66
CA VAL A 62 18.07 18.83 27.10
C VAL A 62 19.19 18.18 27.91
N THR A 63 20.21 18.95 28.30
CA THR A 63 21.33 18.46 29.12
C THR A 63 20.84 17.84 30.43
N ARG A 64 19.94 18.53 31.16
CA ARG A 64 19.38 18.01 32.42
C ARG A 64 18.52 16.77 32.22
N LEU A 65 17.73 16.70 31.15
CA LEU A 65 16.96 15.50 30.83
C LEU A 65 17.86 14.30 30.54
N VAL A 66 18.96 14.52 29.79
CA VAL A 66 19.93 13.46 29.49
C VAL A 66 20.62 12.97 30.76
N GLU A 67 21.00 13.87 31.67
CA GLU A 67 21.59 13.52 32.98
C GLU A 67 20.62 12.74 33.86
N ALA A 68 19.34 13.14 33.87
CA ALA A 68 18.29 12.48 34.65
C ALA A 68 17.71 11.22 34.00
N TRP A 69 18.09 10.91 32.75
CA TRP A 69 17.53 9.83 31.95
C TRP A 69 17.45 8.47 32.67
N PRO A 70 18.47 8.00 33.42
CA PRO A 70 18.38 6.72 34.12
C PRO A 70 17.22 6.64 35.13
N GLY A 71 16.88 7.76 35.78
CA GLY A 71 15.74 7.86 36.69
C GLY A 71 14.42 7.90 35.93
N ILE A 72 14.33 8.76 34.92
CA ILE A 72 13.16 8.88 34.02
C ILE A 72 12.80 7.51 33.42
N TRP A 73 13.78 6.81 32.85
CA TRP A 73 13.59 5.51 32.22
C TRP A 73 13.09 4.46 33.19
N LYS A 74 13.68 4.35 34.39
CA LYS A 74 13.23 3.38 35.39
C LYS A 74 11.79 3.64 35.87
N TRP A 75 11.37 4.91 35.92
CA TRP A 75 9.97 5.25 36.21
C TRP A 75 9.02 4.90 35.06
N LEU A 76 9.42 5.12 33.80
CA LEU A 76 8.66 4.65 32.63
C LEU A 76 8.54 3.13 32.61
N ASP A 77 9.63 2.44 32.93
CA ASP A 77 9.66 0.99 33.05
C ASP A 77 8.72 0.47 34.14
N TYR A 78 8.83 1.05 35.33
CA TYR A 78 7.92 0.75 36.43
C TYR A 78 6.45 1.01 36.05
N ALA A 79 6.17 2.16 35.42
CA ALA A 79 4.83 2.50 34.94
C ALA A 79 4.30 1.48 33.93
N PHE A 80 5.12 1.05 32.98
CA PHE A 80 4.73 0.04 32.02
C PHE A 80 4.42 -1.31 32.67
N GLU A 81 5.34 -1.82 33.50
CA GLU A 81 5.17 -3.12 34.14
C GLU A 81 3.99 -3.16 35.11
N ASN A 82 3.82 -2.10 35.90
CA ASN A 82 2.88 -2.07 37.03
C ASN A 82 1.55 -1.37 36.73
N TRP A 83 1.46 -0.57 35.65
CA TRP A 83 0.21 0.10 35.26
C TRP A 83 -0.37 -0.44 33.95
N VAL A 84 0.47 -0.94 33.03
CA VAL A 84 0.01 -1.43 31.71
C VAL A 84 -0.07 -2.96 31.64
N ILE A 85 0.99 -3.66 32.06
CA ILE A 85 1.10 -5.13 31.97
C ILE A 85 0.41 -5.83 33.13
N SER A 86 0.83 -5.54 34.36
CA SER A 86 0.27 -6.12 35.58
C SER A 86 -0.21 -4.99 36.47
N PRO A 87 -1.47 -4.53 36.34
CA PRO A 87 -2.02 -3.47 37.16
C PRO A 87 -2.03 -3.90 38.64
N LEU A 88 -0.92 -3.64 39.32
CA LEU A 88 -0.75 -3.84 40.75
C LEU A 88 -1.48 -2.66 41.41
N PHE A 89 -2.46 -2.99 42.25
CA PHE A 89 -3.35 -2.10 43.01
C PHE A 89 -4.76 -1.88 42.42
N LEU A 90 -5.68 -2.69 42.98
CA LEU A 90 -7.09 -2.41 43.29
C LEU A 90 -8.08 -2.29 42.11
N ASP A 91 -8.98 -3.28 42.08
CA ASP A 91 -10.13 -3.48 41.21
C ASP A 91 -9.87 -3.44 39.70
N GLN A 92 -10.71 -4.17 38.97
CA GLN A 92 -10.71 -4.33 37.52
C GLN A 92 -11.09 -3.03 36.77
N ASN A 93 -10.62 -1.86 37.23
CA ASN A 93 -10.98 -0.58 36.66
C ASN A 93 -10.01 -0.20 35.53
N ASN A 94 -10.53 -0.30 34.30
CA ASN A 94 -9.89 0.09 33.04
C ASN A 94 -9.26 1.50 33.04
N ALA A 95 -9.68 2.39 33.96
CA ALA A 95 -9.15 3.74 34.12
C ALA A 95 -7.66 3.82 34.47
N ASN A 96 -7.15 2.98 35.39
CA ASN A 96 -5.74 3.02 35.81
C ASN A 96 -4.81 2.55 34.67
N ARG A 97 -5.27 1.53 33.93
CA ARG A 97 -4.56 1.02 32.77
C ARG A 97 -4.48 2.05 31.65
N LEU A 98 -5.61 2.69 31.35
CA LEU A 98 -5.68 3.78 30.38
C LEU A 98 -4.73 4.92 30.76
N HIS A 99 -4.72 5.30 32.05
CA HIS A 99 -3.82 6.33 32.56
C HIS A 99 -2.35 5.97 32.37
N GLY A 100 -1.96 4.72 32.67
CA GLY A 100 -0.62 4.21 32.39
C GLY A 100 -0.26 4.27 30.90
N ILE A 101 -1.16 3.81 30.03
CA ILE A 101 -0.98 3.86 28.57
C ILE A 101 -0.76 5.30 28.08
N LEU A 102 -1.63 6.23 28.48
CA LEU A 102 -1.52 7.64 28.11
C LEU A 102 -0.23 8.28 28.64
N THR A 103 0.21 7.89 29.83
CA THR A 103 1.50 8.32 30.40
C THR A 103 2.66 7.89 29.50
N ILE A 104 2.71 6.61 29.13
CA ILE A 104 3.78 6.07 28.28
C ILE A 104 3.78 6.74 26.90
N ILE A 105 2.60 6.84 26.26
CA ILE A 105 2.47 7.46 24.94
C ILE A 105 2.89 8.93 24.98
N ALA A 106 2.32 9.73 25.90
CA ALA A 106 2.63 11.15 26.01
C ALA A 106 4.13 11.36 26.32
N SER A 107 4.68 10.53 27.20
CA SER A 107 6.10 10.59 27.58
C SER A 107 7.02 10.35 26.40
N LEU A 108 6.85 9.21 25.73
CA LEU A 108 7.70 8.83 24.62
C LEU A 108 7.48 9.75 23.42
N ARG A 109 6.26 10.23 23.16
CA ARG A 109 5.98 11.25 22.13
C ARG A 109 6.81 12.52 22.31
N GLY A 110 6.98 13.00 23.54
CA GLY A 110 7.82 14.16 23.81
C GLY A 110 9.31 13.85 23.65
N PHE A 111 9.75 12.74 24.23
CA PHE A 111 11.18 12.40 24.29
C PHE A 111 11.76 11.99 22.94
N VAL A 112 11.00 11.32 22.07
CA VAL A 112 11.49 10.93 20.73
C VAL A 112 11.71 12.10 19.77
N LYS A 113 11.25 13.31 20.13
CA LYS A 113 11.54 14.53 19.37
C LYS A 113 12.87 15.18 19.76
N ILE A 114 13.52 14.69 20.81
CA ILE A 114 14.82 15.19 21.29
C ILE A 114 15.91 14.18 20.87
N PRO A 115 16.78 14.51 19.90
CA PRO A 115 17.76 13.55 19.36
C PRO A 115 18.62 12.87 20.42
N ALA A 116 19.11 13.62 21.40
CA ALA A 116 19.93 13.09 22.48
C ALA A 116 19.20 12.08 23.37
N LEU A 117 17.87 12.21 23.54
CA LEU A 117 17.06 11.23 24.27
C LEU A 117 16.68 10.04 23.40
N CYS A 118 16.47 10.22 22.09
CA CYS A 118 16.37 9.11 21.15
C CYS A 118 17.58 8.20 21.18
N ASP A 119 18.79 8.77 21.16
CA ASP A 119 20.04 8.00 21.26
C ASP A 119 20.07 7.17 22.55
N ARG A 120 19.59 7.73 23.66
CA ARG A 120 19.49 7.02 24.94
C ARG A 120 18.41 5.94 24.91
N LEU A 121 17.24 6.20 24.33
CA LEU A 121 16.17 5.22 24.16
C LEU A 121 16.63 4.00 23.36
N LEU A 122 17.34 4.24 22.25
CA LEU A 122 17.86 3.18 21.39
C LEU A 122 19.05 2.44 22.02
N ALA A 123 19.85 3.11 22.86
CA ALA A 123 20.95 2.47 23.59
C ALA A 123 20.46 1.61 24.77
N THR A 124 19.37 2.00 25.44
CA THR A 124 18.84 1.26 26.59
C THR A 124 18.16 -0.03 26.13
N ASP A 125 18.61 -1.18 26.67
CA ASP A 125 18.12 -2.52 26.31
C ASP A 125 18.11 -2.80 24.79
N GLY A 126 19.04 -2.17 24.05
CA GLY A 126 19.12 -2.22 22.59
C GLY A 126 17.87 -1.69 21.88
N GLY A 127 17.12 -0.77 22.50
CA GLY A 127 15.91 -0.15 21.95
C GLY A 127 14.67 -1.04 21.97
N ARG A 128 14.83 -2.36 22.15
CA ARG A 128 13.74 -3.35 22.13
C ARG A 128 12.65 -3.03 23.14
N LYS A 129 13.03 -2.61 24.36
CA LYS A 129 12.07 -2.38 25.43
C LYS A 129 11.13 -1.20 25.14
N ALA A 130 11.63 -0.11 24.56
CA ALA A 130 10.80 1.02 24.14
C ALA A 130 9.79 0.62 23.06
N PHE A 131 10.20 -0.20 22.09
CA PHE A 131 9.30 -0.74 21.07
C PHE A 131 8.24 -1.68 21.66
N VAL A 132 8.61 -2.55 22.61
CA VAL A 132 7.65 -3.42 23.31
C VAL A 132 6.63 -2.60 24.10
N MET A 133 7.08 -1.54 24.80
CA MET A 133 6.20 -0.64 25.53
C MET A 133 5.16 0.01 24.62
N LEU A 134 5.64 0.69 23.57
CA LEU A 134 4.79 1.40 22.63
C LEU A 134 3.91 0.45 21.81
N GLY A 135 4.43 -0.71 21.40
CA GLY A 135 3.67 -1.73 20.71
C GLY A 135 2.55 -2.31 21.55
N SER A 136 2.81 -2.55 22.84
CA SER A 136 1.77 -2.93 23.79
C SER A 136 0.70 -1.86 23.88
N CYS A 137 1.07 -0.58 24.04
CA CYS A 137 0.13 0.54 24.03
C CYS A 137 -0.71 0.57 22.74
N TRP A 138 -0.07 0.47 21.58
CA TRP A 138 -0.71 0.46 20.27
C TRP A 138 -1.75 -0.67 20.10
N LEU A 139 -1.48 -1.85 20.64
CA LEU A 139 -2.42 -2.98 20.69
C LEU A 139 -3.62 -2.72 21.61
N TYR A 140 -3.44 -1.96 22.69
CA TYR A 140 -4.54 -1.59 23.58
C TYR A 140 -5.48 -0.57 22.95
N GLU A 141 -4.98 0.30 22.07
CA GLU A 141 -5.78 1.39 21.48
C GLU A 141 -6.97 0.90 20.65
N ILE A 142 -6.89 -0.31 20.06
CA ILE A 142 -7.98 -0.88 19.26
C ILE A 142 -9.05 -1.59 20.08
N LYS A 143 -8.83 -1.83 21.38
CA LYS A 143 -9.79 -2.51 22.25
C LYS A 143 -10.96 -1.57 22.58
N ASP A 144 -12.17 -2.11 22.65
CA ASP A 144 -13.39 -1.34 22.84
C ASP A 144 -13.36 -0.48 24.11
N GLU A 145 -12.77 -0.99 25.19
CA GLU A 145 -12.57 -0.28 26.46
C GLU A 145 -11.77 1.03 26.30
N PHE A 146 -10.78 1.04 25.39
CA PHE A 146 -9.98 2.21 25.08
C PHE A 146 -10.76 3.19 24.21
N LYS A 147 -11.51 2.69 23.21
CA LYS A 147 -12.33 3.53 22.31
C LYS A 147 -13.43 4.28 23.06
N GLU A 148 -14.12 3.62 23.99
CA GLU A 148 -15.16 4.26 24.83
C GLU A 148 -14.56 5.35 25.72
N SER A 149 -13.42 5.07 26.34
CA SER A 149 -12.77 5.98 27.29
C SER A 149 -12.02 7.15 26.64
N ALA A 150 -11.48 6.96 25.42
CA ALA A 150 -10.73 7.97 24.67
C ALA A 150 -11.61 8.92 23.85
N SER A 151 -12.91 8.66 23.75
CA SER A 151 -13.89 9.45 22.99
C SER A 151 -14.01 10.93 23.40
N SER A 152 -13.39 11.34 24.53
CA SER A 152 -13.58 12.67 25.13
C SER A 152 -12.40 13.66 25.00
N LYS A 153 -11.77 13.78 23.82
CA LYS A 153 -10.97 14.97 23.35
C LYS A 153 -9.44 14.89 23.31
N ALA A 154 -8.80 13.73 23.48
CA ALA A 154 -7.34 13.64 23.33
C ALA A 154 -6.91 12.35 22.62
N PHE A 155 -6.88 12.37 21.28
CA PHE A 155 -6.30 11.28 20.51
C PHE A 155 -4.77 11.39 20.54
N PHE A 156 -4.16 10.89 21.62
CA PHE A 156 -2.76 10.48 21.62
C PHE A 156 -2.72 9.05 21.07
N THR A 157 -1.90 8.81 20.05
CA THR A 157 -1.64 7.46 19.54
C THR A 157 -0.18 7.08 19.78
N ALA A 158 0.06 5.84 20.13
CA ALA A 158 1.37 5.20 20.16
C ALA A 158 2.03 5.17 18.78
N THR A 159 1.24 5.24 17.69
CA THR A 159 1.74 5.22 16.30
C THR A 159 2.72 6.35 16.00
N GLU A 160 2.49 7.55 16.56
CA GLU A 160 3.39 8.70 16.39
C GLU A 160 4.79 8.44 16.95
N PRO A 161 4.97 8.19 18.26
CA PRO A 161 6.29 7.90 18.80
C PRO A 161 6.91 6.62 18.24
N LEU A 162 6.10 5.62 17.85
CA LEU A 162 6.59 4.42 17.18
C LEU A 162 7.28 4.76 15.84
N LEU A 163 6.62 5.57 15.01
CA LEU A 163 7.17 6.00 13.72
C LEU A 163 8.37 6.91 13.88
N ASP A 164 8.31 7.87 14.79
CA ASP A 164 9.41 8.78 15.06
C ASP A 164 10.67 8.01 15.50
N LEU A 165 10.50 7.06 16.42
CA LEU A 165 11.61 6.22 16.90
C LEU A 165 12.13 5.27 15.81
N GLY A 166 11.23 4.69 15.01
CA GLY A 166 11.59 3.78 13.91
C GLY A 166 12.31 4.46 12.75
N THR A 167 12.11 5.77 12.57
CA THR A 167 12.71 6.55 11.47
C THR A 167 13.90 7.42 11.91
N PHE A 168 14.25 7.41 13.19
CA PHE A 168 15.35 8.19 13.76
C PHE A 168 16.75 7.62 13.41
N LYS A 169 17.69 8.43 12.91
CA LYS A 169 18.94 8.01 12.24
C LYS A 169 19.99 7.23 13.08
N PRO A 170 20.69 6.26 12.47
CA PRO A 170 20.17 5.35 11.46
C PRO A 170 19.12 4.48 12.16
N GLY A 171 17.88 4.57 11.72
CA GLY A 171 16.79 3.84 12.35
C GLY A 171 17.09 2.34 12.32
N PRO A 172 16.60 1.57 13.30
CA PRO A 172 16.67 0.12 13.18
C PRO A 172 15.98 -0.30 11.87
N PRO A 173 16.44 -1.38 11.21
CA PRO A 173 15.76 -1.88 10.03
C PRO A 173 14.26 -2.04 10.32
N PRO A 174 13.34 -1.65 9.41
CA PRO A 174 11.90 -1.74 9.68
C PRO A 174 11.45 -3.11 10.21
N ALA A 175 12.10 -4.20 9.76
CA ALA A 175 11.87 -5.54 10.29
C ALA A 175 12.11 -5.64 11.81
N PHE A 176 13.19 -5.07 12.34
CA PHE A 176 13.48 -5.07 13.78
C PHE A 176 12.39 -4.38 14.59
N PHE A 177 11.87 -3.26 14.07
CA PHE A 177 10.75 -2.54 14.67
C PHE A 177 9.53 -3.46 14.81
N PHE A 178 9.10 -4.07 13.72
CA PHE A 178 7.89 -4.89 13.73
C PHE A 178 8.07 -6.25 14.44
N ASP A 179 9.28 -6.82 14.42
CA ASP A 179 9.62 -8.03 15.20
C ASP A 179 9.62 -7.75 16.72
N CYS A 180 9.90 -6.51 17.13
CA CYS A 180 9.81 -6.10 18.53
C CYS A 180 8.37 -5.81 18.97
N LEU A 181 7.48 -5.43 18.04
CA LEU A 181 6.08 -5.17 18.36
C LEU A 181 5.38 -6.46 18.80
N MET A 182 5.62 -7.59 18.12
CA MET A 182 5.06 -8.89 18.47
C MET A 182 6.01 -10.03 18.07
N PRO A 183 6.18 -11.09 18.89
CA PRO A 183 6.91 -12.27 18.49
C PRO A 183 6.26 -12.82 17.21
N THR A 184 7.04 -12.89 16.14
CA THR A 184 6.60 -13.47 14.88
C THR A 184 6.31 -14.94 15.11
N ASP A 185 5.05 -15.35 14.93
CA ASP A 185 4.77 -16.73 14.57
C ASP A 185 5.49 -16.96 13.24
N GLU A 186 6.51 -17.85 13.23
CA GLU A 186 7.27 -18.16 12.01
C GLU A 186 6.35 -18.60 10.87
N SER A 187 5.17 -19.16 11.19
CA SER A 187 4.17 -19.56 10.21
C SER A 187 3.34 -18.40 9.65
N LYS A 188 3.23 -17.26 10.37
CA LYS A 188 2.44 -16.08 9.98
C LYS A 188 3.10 -14.75 10.42
N PRO A 189 4.25 -14.39 9.81
CA PRO A 189 4.98 -13.19 10.20
C PRO A 189 4.12 -11.92 10.09
N GLY A 190 4.06 -11.14 11.18
CA GLY A 190 3.43 -9.82 11.16
C GLY A 190 1.90 -9.79 11.10
N GLN A 191 1.21 -10.93 11.11
CA GLN A 191 -0.26 -10.99 10.96
C GLN A 191 -1.00 -10.07 11.93
N LEU A 192 -0.65 -10.14 13.22
CA LEU A 192 -1.32 -9.35 14.25
C LEU A 192 -0.98 -7.86 14.16
N ALA A 193 0.26 -7.51 13.88
CA ALA A 193 0.65 -6.11 13.70
C ALA A 193 -0.10 -5.48 12.52
N VAL A 194 -0.20 -6.20 11.40
CA VAL A 194 -0.97 -5.74 10.23
C VAL A 194 -2.45 -5.60 10.57
N GLN A 195 -3.04 -6.59 11.25
CA GLN A 195 -4.44 -6.53 11.66
C GLN A 195 -4.71 -5.27 12.49
N VAL A 196 -3.84 -4.98 13.46
CA VAL A 196 -3.96 -3.82 14.35
C VAL A 196 -3.84 -2.52 13.57
N ALA A 197 -2.89 -2.42 12.62
CA ALA A 197 -2.77 -1.25 11.76
C ALA A 197 -4.04 -1.01 10.93
N LEU A 198 -4.63 -2.07 10.38
CA LEU A 198 -5.86 -1.97 9.58
C LEU A 198 -7.09 -1.68 10.44
N ASP A 199 -7.20 -2.25 11.64
CA ASP A 199 -8.29 -1.96 12.60
C ASP A 199 -8.33 -0.48 13.00
N HIS A 200 -7.14 0.12 13.21
CA HIS A 200 -7.00 1.55 13.44
C HIS A 200 -7.49 2.40 12.26
N LEU A 201 -7.06 2.04 11.05
CA LEU A 201 -7.45 2.72 9.82
C LEU A 201 -8.97 2.59 9.55
N ASP A 202 -9.55 1.41 9.76
CA ASP A 202 -11.00 1.19 9.60
C ASP A 202 -11.81 1.97 10.65
N ALA A 203 -11.34 2.05 11.91
CA ALA A 203 -11.97 2.86 12.94
C ALA A 203 -11.97 4.36 12.57
N LEU A 204 -10.86 4.87 12.05
CA LEU A 204 -10.75 6.26 11.61
C LEU A 204 -11.56 6.53 10.32
N ASN A 205 -11.63 5.58 9.40
CA ASN A 205 -12.50 5.69 8.22
C ASN A 205 -13.99 5.73 8.62
N SER A 206 -14.39 4.96 9.63
CA SER A 206 -15.73 5.03 10.20
C SER A 206 -16.02 6.41 10.80
N TYR A 207 -15.05 7.01 11.49
CA TYR A 207 -15.16 8.40 11.97
C TYR A 207 -15.37 9.40 10.81
N LEU A 208 -14.57 9.31 9.73
CA LEU A 208 -14.66 10.21 8.58
C LEU A 208 -16.05 10.21 7.93
N THR A 209 -16.71 9.05 7.90
CA THR A 209 -18.01 8.85 7.24
C THR A 209 -19.20 9.28 8.09
N HIS A 210 -19.08 9.31 9.42
CA HIS A 210 -20.19 9.62 10.34
C HIS A 210 -20.08 10.97 11.06
N THR A 211 -18.90 11.58 11.09
CA THR A 211 -18.66 12.83 11.86
C THR A 211 -18.20 13.94 10.94
N THR A 212 -18.90 15.07 10.93
CA THR A 212 -18.47 16.32 10.30
C THR A 212 -18.84 17.54 11.17
N PRO A 213 -18.01 18.61 11.23
CA PRO A 213 -16.69 18.73 10.64
C PRO A 213 -15.64 17.81 11.30
N TRP A 214 -14.57 17.48 10.58
CA TRP A 214 -13.52 16.61 11.09
C TRP A 214 -12.63 17.32 12.12
N SER A 215 -12.29 16.63 13.20
CA SER A 215 -11.32 17.11 14.18
C SER A 215 -9.92 17.13 13.59
N SER A 216 -9.21 18.26 13.72
CA SER A 216 -7.80 18.40 13.34
C SER A 216 -6.92 17.32 13.98
N THR A 217 -7.21 16.92 15.22
CA THR A 217 -6.51 15.84 15.92
C THR A 217 -6.79 14.47 15.31
N ALA A 218 -8.03 14.19 14.89
CA ALA A 218 -8.36 12.91 14.26
C ALA A 218 -7.67 12.74 12.90
N ILE A 219 -7.65 13.80 12.08
CA ILE A 219 -6.94 13.81 10.79
C ILE A 219 -5.43 13.65 11.01
N PHE A 220 -4.86 14.29 12.04
CA PHE A 220 -3.45 14.12 12.39
C PHE A 220 -3.11 12.67 12.74
N VAL A 221 -3.95 12.00 13.53
CA VAL A 221 -3.74 10.61 13.91
C VAL A 221 -3.87 9.68 12.70
N LEU A 222 -4.85 9.92 11.84
CA LEU A 222 -5.01 9.20 10.58
C LEU A 222 -3.74 9.23 9.72
N ASP A 223 -3.11 10.40 9.59
CA ASP A 223 -1.86 10.52 8.83
C ASP A 223 -0.73 9.61 9.38
N TYR A 224 -0.56 9.50 10.70
CA TYR A 224 0.42 8.57 11.27
C TYR A 224 0.06 7.11 11.00
N HIS A 225 -1.21 6.72 11.07
CA HIS A 225 -1.61 5.35 10.75
C HIS A 225 -1.41 5.02 9.26
N LEU A 226 -1.67 5.96 8.36
CA LEU A 226 -1.38 5.81 6.93
C LEU A 226 0.13 5.63 6.71
N ARG A 227 0.96 6.49 7.31
CA ARG A 227 2.43 6.38 7.24
C ARG A 227 2.96 5.10 7.89
N MET A 228 2.30 4.57 8.91
CA MET A 228 2.63 3.28 9.51
C MET A 228 2.41 2.14 8.52
N ALA A 229 1.24 2.10 7.88
CA ALA A 229 0.96 1.13 6.83
C ALA A 229 1.96 1.25 5.65
N THR A 230 2.28 2.49 5.23
CA THR A 230 3.30 2.74 4.21
C THR A 230 4.70 2.26 4.63
N THR A 231 5.07 2.43 5.89
CA THR A 231 6.35 1.95 6.43
C THR A 231 6.42 0.42 6.46
N MET A 232 5.30 -0.25 6.79
CA MET A 232 5.19 -1.71 6.73
C MET A 232 5.45 -2.28 5.32
N THR A 233 5.15 -1.53 4.26
CA THR A 233 5.43 -1.98 2.88
C THR A 233 6.92 -2.15 2.59
N ALA A 234 7.80 -1.48 3.35
CA ALA A 234 9.25 -1.59 3.19
C ALA A 234 9.83 -2.91 3.75
N ALA A 235 9.06 -3.65 4.55
CA ALA A 235 9.45 -4.94 5.10
C ALA A 235 8.65 -6.07 4.41
N LEU A 236 9.31 -6.89 3.58
CA LEU A 236 8.67 -7.90 2.73
C LEU A 236 7.62 -8.80 3.44
N PRO A 237 7.85 -9.35 4.65
CA PRO A 237 6.85 -10.18 5.32
C PRO A 237 5.56 -9.41 5.68
N TYR A 238 5.69 -8.12 5.97
CA TYR A 238 4.58 -7.26 6.33
C TYR A 238 3.84 -6.74 5.09
N SER A 239 4.56 -6.47 3.99
CA SER A 239 3.93 -6.04 2.73
C SER A 239 3.00 -7.13 2.17
N HIS A 240 3.43 -8.39 2.18
CA HIS A 240 2.60 -9.52 1.73
C HIS A 240 1.37 -9.70 2.63
N THR A 241 1.56 -9.59 3.95
CA THR A 241 0.49 -9.72 4.93
C THR A 241 -0.53 -8.57 4.81
N LEU A 242 -0.08 -7.33 4.59
CA LEU A 242 -0.95 -6.18 4.31
C LEU A 242 -1.85 -6.43 3.09
N LEU A 243 -1.27 -6.93 2.02
CA LEU A 243 -2.00 -7.22 0.79
C LEU A 243 -3.01 -8.36 0.99
N ALA A 244 -2.61 -9.43 1.68
CA ALA A 244 -3.50 -10.55 2.02
C ALA A 244 -4.67 -10.14 2.94
N GLN A 245 -4.51 -9.11 3.76
CA GLN A 245 -5.55 -8.56 4.65
C GLN A 245 -6.33 -7.37 4.05
N ASN A 246 -6.31 -7.20 2.72
CA ASN A 246 -7.08 -6.17 2.02
C ASN A 246 -6.77 -4.71 2.40
N SER A 247 -5.51 -4.42 2.70
CA SER A 247 -5.05 -3.04 2.94
C SER A 247 -5.37 -2.07 1.79
N VAL A 248 -5.31 -2.53 0.53
CA VAL A 248 -5.60 -1.72 -0.67
C VAL A 248 -7.04 -1.20 -0.63
N GLY A 249 -8.00 -2.05 -0.26
CA GLY A 249 -9.40 -1.65 -0.11
C GLY A 249 -9.59 -0.64 1.01
N THR A 250 -9.00 -0.90 2.19
CA THR A 250 -9.08 0.00 3.35
C THR A 250 -8.54 1.40 3.00
N ILE A 251 -7.35 1.49 2.41
CA ILE A 251 -6.72 2.77 2.09
C ILE A 251 -7.44 3.48 0.94
N THR A 252 -7.93 2.75 -0.06
CA THR A 252 -8.73 3.37 -1.13
C THR A 252 -10.06 3.92 -0.59
N ARG A 253 -10.72 3.24 0.36
CA ARG A 253 -11.93 3.77 1.02
C ARG A 253 -11.62 5.06 1.77
N ILE A 254 -10.51 5.10 2.51
CA ILE A 254 -10.07 6.32 3.21
C ILE A 254 -9.85 7.46 2.22
N LEU A 255 -9.15 7.20 1.11
CA LEU A 255 -8.93 8.18 0.04
C LEU A 255 -10.25 8.69 -0.55
N VAL A 256 -11.21 7.81 -0.80
CA VAL A 256 -12.57 8.19 -1.25
C VAL A 256 -13.26 9.09 -0.22
N SER A 257 -13.21 8.72 1.07
CA SER A 257 -13.81 9.51 2.16
C SER A 257 -13.17 10.90 2.28
N LEU A 258 -11.83 10.98 2.22
CA LEU A 258 -11.09 12.23 2.32
C LEU A 258 -11.39 13.18 1.15
N THR A 259 -11.31 12.67 -0.08
CA THR A 259 -11.49 13.48 -1.30
C THR A 259 -12.93 13.89 -1.56
N ALA A 260 -13.90 13.15 -1.02
CA ALA A 260 -15.33 13.51 -1.09
C ALA A 260 -15.79 14.40 0.09
N GLY A 261 -14.96 14.57 1.12
CA GLY A 261 -15.32 15.37 2.28
C GLY A 261 -15.37 16.87 2.00
N PRO A 262 -16.03 17.65 2.88
CA PRO A 262 -16.12 19.09 2.74
C PRO A 262 -14.73 19.74 2.91
N TYR A 263 -14.44 20.73 2.07
CA TYR A 263 -13.23 21.53 2.21
C TYR A 263 -13.35 22.50 3.39
N ASP A 264 -12.42 22.42 4.34
CA ASP A 264 -12.30 23.33 5.48
C ASP A 264 -10.85 23.83 5.56
N ILE A 265 -10.67 25.14 5.40
CA ILE A 265 -9.35 25.79 5.39
C ILE A 265 -8.51 25.52 6.65
N THR A 266 -9.15 25.26 7.79
CA THR A 266 -8.46 24.99 9.06
C THR A 266 -7.87 23.58 9.14
N THR A 267 -8.40 22.65 8.34
CA THR A 267 -7.95 21.25 8.28
C THR A 267 -7.36 20.86 6.92
N ALA A 268 -7.46 21.74 5.92
CA ALA A 268 -7.10 21.49 4.53
C ALA A 268 -5.71 20.87 4.35
N GLY A 269 -4.67 21.51 4.88
CA GLY A 269 -3.30 20.99 4.79
C GLY A 269 -3.12 19.59 5.41
N ARG A 270 -3.86 19.25 6.47
CA ARG A 270 -3.79 17.92 7.11
C ARG A 270 -4.55 16.87 6.32
N VAL A 271 -5.69 17.23 5.75
CA VAL A 271 -6.45 16.34 4.86
C VAL A 271 -5.64 16.06 3.60
N ALA A 272 -5.06 17.11 3.00
CA ALA A 272 -4.18 17.02 1.86
C ALA A 272 -2.96 16.12 2.14
N GLN A 273 -2.35 16.24 3.33
CA GLN A 273 -1.31 15.33 3.78
C GLN A 273 -1.78 13.86 3.84
N CYS A 274 -2.97 13.58 4.39
CA CYS A 274 -3.52 12.22 4.41
C CYS A 274 -3.77 11.68 3.00
N ILE A 275 -4.26 12.51 2.08
CA ILE A 275 -4.45 12.14 0.67
C ILE A 275 -3.10 11.78 0.03
N GLY A 276 -2.06 12.59 0.28
CA GLY A 276 -0.69 12.30 -0.14
C GLY A 276 -0.17 10.97 0.40
N SER A 277 -0.36 10.70 1.71
CA SER A 277 -0.01 9.43 2.35
C SER A 277 -0.74 8.22 1.74
N CYS A 278 -2.02 8.38 1.35
CA CYS A 278 -2.75 7.35 0.59
C CYS A 278 -2.15 7.12 -0.79
N PHE A 279 -1.80 8.17 -1.53
CA PHE A 279 -1.15 8.02 -2.85
C PHE A 279 0.22 7.37 -2.75
N GLU A 280 1.03 7.74 -1.77
CA GLU A 280 2.32 7.12 -1.52
C GLU A 280 2.18 5.62 -1.23
N TYR A 281 1.21 5.24 -0.40
CA TYR A 281 0.91 3.83 -0.15
C TYR A 281 0.56 3.09 -1.45
N LEU A 282 -0.43 3.60 -2.19
CA LEU A 282 -0.93 2.99 -3.41
C LEU A 282 0.15 2.88 -4.49
N ASP A 283 0.99 3.90 -4.66
CA ASP A 283 2.10 3.90 -5.61
C ASP A 283 3.11 2.78 -5.33
N ARG A 284 3.33 2.45 -4.05
CA ARG A 284 4.22 1.36 -3.65
C ARG A 284 3.59 -0.02 -3.87
N VAL A 285 2.30 -0.18 -3.58
CA VAL A 285 1.68 -1.52 -3.53
C VAL A 285 0.98 -1.95 -4.82
N LEU A 286 0.41 -1.04 -5.59
CA LEU A 286 -0.27 -1.39 -6.84
C LEU A 286 0.64 -2.04 -7.91
N PRO A 287 1.92 -1.65 -8.07
CA PRO A 287 2.82 -2.37 -8.96
C PRO A 287 3.47 -3.61 -8.30
N PHE A 288 3.18 -3.91 -7.04
CA PHE A 288 3.86 -4.97 -6.29
C PHE A 288 3.17 -6.34 -6.45
N ALA A 289 3.96 -7.41 -6.63
CA ALA A 289 3.51 -8.81 -6.70
C ALA A 289 2.32 -9.09 -7.63
N ASP A 290 1.09 -9.15 -7.11
CA ASP A 290 -0.15 -9.37 -7.85
C ASP A 290 -0.79 -8.04 -8.30
N GLY A 291 0.02 -7.20 -8.97
CA GLY A 291 -0.31 -5.79 -9.16
C GLY A 291 -1.61 -5.52 -9.92
N PHE A 292 -1.98 -6.41 -10.86
CA PHE A 292 -3.26 -6.28 -11.58
C PHE A 292 -4.47 -6.51 -10.67
N ALA A 293 -4.41 -7.44 -9.72
CA ALA A 293 -5.49 -7.72 -8.78
C ALA A 293 -5.68 -6.56 -7.79
N TRP A 294 -4.57 -6.01 -7.28
CA TRP A 294 -4.60 -4.83 -6.40
C TRP A 294 -5.15 -3.61 -7.12
N THR A 295 -4.72 -3.40 -8.36
CA THR A 295 -5.24 -2.33 -9.21
C THR A 295 -6.74 -2.50 -9.45
N THR A 296 -7.18 -3.71 -9.80
CA THR A 296 -8.60 -4.05 -9.97
C THR A 296 -9.40 -3.72 -8.72
N HIS A 297 -8.93 -4.16 -7.56
CA HIS A 297 -9.62 -3.91 -6.29
C HIS A 297 -9.70 -2.41 -5.96
N SER A 298 -8.62 -1.66 -6.16
CA SER A 298 -8.62 -0.20 -5.94
C SER A 298 -9.62 0.53 -6.85
N VAL A 299 -9.70 0.17 -8.14
CA VAL A 299 -10.66 0.76 -9.09
C VAL A 299 -12.09 0.43 -8.68
N GLN A 300 -12.38 -0.83 -8.34
CA GLN A 300 -13.70 -1.23 -7.82
C GLN A 300 -14.10 -0.45 -6.56
N THR A 301 -13.12 -0.10 -5.71
CA THR A 301 -13.34 0.65 -4.47
C THR A 301 -13.56 2.16 -4.71
N GLY A 302 -13.28 2.66 -5.92
CA GLY A 302 -13.52 4.05 -6.31
C GLY A 302 -12.26 4.89 -6.52
N LEU A 303 -11.12 4.27 -6.84
CA LEU A 303 -9.85 4.97 -7.03
C LEU A 303 -9.92 6.11 -8.07
N ILE A 304 -10.55 5.91 -9.24
CA ILE A 304 -10.59 6.94 -10.29
C ILE A 304 -11.35 8.19 -9.84
N PRO A 305 -12.62 8.10 -9.36
CA PRO A 305 -13.32 9.27 -8.82
C PRO A 305 -12.54 9.98 -7.72
N ALA A 306 -11.89 9.24 -6.83
CA ALA A 306 -11.11 9.82 -5.74
C ALA A 306 -9.87 10.58 -6.26
N MET A 307 -9.15 10.00 -7.22
CA MET A 307 -8.02 10.64 -7.89
C MET A 307 -8.40 11.95 -8.57
N LEU A 308 -9.55 12.02 -9.24
CA LEU A 308 -10.02 13.25 -9.87
C LEU A 308 -10.43 14.31 -8.84
N ARG A 309 -11.16 13.91 -7.78
CA ARG A 309 -11.54 14.83 -6.68
C ARG A 309 -10.33 15.36 -5.90
N ALA A 310 -9.23 14.60 -5.85
CA ALA A 310 -8.02 15.03 -5.16
C ALA A 310 -7.41 16.31 -5.75
N GLN A 311 -7.76 16.68 -6.99
CA GLN A 311 -7.35 17.93 -7.62
C GLN A 311 -7.60 19.16 -6.74
N ALA A 312 -8.74 19.21 -6.04
CA ALA A 312 -9.09 20.33 -5.17
C ALA A 312 -8.16 20.48 -3.95
N TRP A 313 -7.38 19.44 -3.64
CA TRP A 313 -6.50 19.37 -2.46
C TRP A 313 -5.02 19.48 -2.81
N LEU A 314 -4.66 19.42 -4.10
CA LEU A 314 -3.24 19.40 -4.53
C LEU A 314 -2.47 20.64 -4.07
N ALA A 315 -3.09 21.81 -4.05
CA ALA A 315 -2.45 23.07 -3.65
C ALA A 315 -2.06 23.09 -2.16
N ASP A 316 -2.72 22.29 -1.33
CA ASP A 316 -2.46 22.20 0.12
C ASP A 316 -1.57 21.00 0.48
N MET A 317 -1.17 20.18 -0.49
CA MET A 317 -0.30 19.03 -0.23
C MET A 317 1.12 19.50 0.08
N PRO A 318 1.76 18.95 1.13
CA PRO A 318 3.12 19.34 1.51
C PRO A 318 4.21 18.76 0.59
N ASP A 319 3.87 17.78 -0.25
CA ASP A 319 4.80 17.11 -1.17
C ASP A 319 4.63 17.66 -2.59
N ASP A 320 5.68 18.32 -3.09
CA ASP A 320 5.75 18.84 -4.46
C ASP A 320 5.57 17.74 -5.52
N ASN A 321 5.76 16.46 -5.15
CA ASN A 321 5.60 15.32 -6.06
C ASN A 321 4.19 14.73 -6.08
N ALA A 322 3.24 15.20 -5.27
CA ALA A 322 1.93 14.57 -5.17
C ALA A 322 1.19 14.50 -6.52
N GLN A 323 1.29 15.56 -7.34
CA GLN A 323 0.76 15.55 -8.71
C GLN A 323 1.47 14.52 -9.60
N ALA A 324 2.78 14.38 -9.49
CA ALA A 324 3.54 13.39 -10.25
C ALA A 324 3.14 11.97 -9.86
N THR A 325 2.94 11.71 -8.57
CA THR A 325 2.42 10.43 -8.05
C THR A 325 1.01 10.15 -8.57
N LEU A 326 0.12 11.14 -8.57
CA LEU A 326 -1.22 11.02 -9.15
C LEU A 326 -1.17 10.66 -10.65
N VAL A 327 -0.36 11.37 -11.44
CA VAL A 327 -0.16 11.07 -12.87
C VAL A 327 0.40 9.66 -13.07
N LYS A 328 1.36 9.24 -12.24
CA LYS A 328 1.94 7.90 -12.27
C LYS A 328 0.89 6.82 -11.99
N LEU A 329 0.01 7.03 -11.00
CA LEU A 329 -1.09 6.11 -10.68
C LEU A 329 -2.10 6.01 -11.84
N ILE A 330 -2.46 7.12 -12.49
CA ILE A 330 -3.33 7.10 -13.67
C ILE A 330 -2.69 6.30 -14.81
N ARG A 331 -1.40 6.51 -15.08
CA ARG A 331 -0.66 5.75 -16.11
C ARG A 331 -0.53 4.27 -15.77
N LEU A 332 -0.46 3.91 -14.49
CA LEU A 332 -0.48 2.52 -14.05
C LEU A 332 -1.80 1.83 -14.43
N LEU A 333 -2.94 2.54 -14.36
CA LEU A 333 -4.23 2.01 -14.81
C LEU A 333 -4.22 1.73 -16.32
N SER A 334 -3.61 2.62 -17.11
CA SER A 334 -3.45 2.42 -18.56
C SER A 334 -2.61 1.18 -18.88
N LEU A 335 -1.58 0.93 -18.08
CA LEU A 335 -0.73 -0.24 -18.23
C LEU A 335 -1.50 -1.55 -18.03
N TYR A 336 -2.32 -1.61 -16.97
CA TYR A 336 -3.09 -2.82 -16.65
C TYR A 336 -4.40 -2.98 -17.45
N SER A 337 -4.84 -1.99 -18.24
CA SER A 337 -6.12 -2.08 -18.97
C SER A 337 -6.15 -3.12 -20.10
N MET A 338 -5.04 -3.84 -20.32
CA MET A 338 -4.97 -5.01 -21.18
C MET A 338 -5.57 -6.27 -20.56
N TYR A 339 -5.95 -6.23 -19.28
CA TYR A 339 -6.63 -7.31 -18.61
C TYR A 339 -8.14 -7.03 -18.60
N PRO A 340 -8.98 -7.78 -19.32
CA PRO A 340 -10.44 -7.72 -19.28
C PRO A 340 -11.01 -7.59 -17.88
N SER A 341 -10.45 -8.34 -16.92
CA SER A 341 -10.83 -8.27 -15.51
C SER A 341 -10.77 -6.83 -14.97
N LEU A 342 -9.71 -6.08 -15.28
CA LEU A 342 -9.60 -4.67 -14.91
C LEU A 342 -10.36 -3.75 -15.89
N LEU A 343 -10.27 -4.00 -17.20
CA LEU A 343 -10.84 -3.15 -18.26
C LEU A 343 -12.33 -2.90 -18.03
N ARG A 344 -13.08 -3.93 -17.60
CA ARG A 344 -14.50 -3.81 -17.24
C ARG A 344 -14.74 -2.79 -16.14
N HIS A 345 -13.92 -2.82 -15.09
CA HIS A 345 -14.01 -1.88 -13.98
C HIS A 345 -13.54 -0.48 -14.35
N LEU A 346 -12.54 -0.35 -15.23
CA LEU A 346 -12.12 0.95 -15.76
C LEU A 346 -13.23 1.62 -16.57
N VAL A 347 -13.86 0.87 -17.50
CA VAL A 347 -14.98 1.41 -18.31
C VAL A 347 -16.08 1.96 -17.41
N ARG A 348 -16.55 1.17 -16.44
CA ARG A 348 -17.61 1.58 -15.50
C ARG A 348 -17.19 2.76 -14.63
N SER A 349 -15.97 2.72 -14.10
CA SER A 349 -15.48 3.77 -13.23
C SER A 349 -15.22 5.10 -13.97
N LEU A 350 -14.86 5.06 -15.25
CA LEU A 350 -14.74 6.25 -16.10
C LEU A 350 -16.12 6.81 -16.46
N GLU A 351 -17.08 5.95 -16.84
CA GLU A 351 -18.48 6.34 -17.09
C GLU A 351 -19.08 7.03 -15.86
N ARG A 352 -18.93 6.44 -14.67
CA ARG A 352 -19.36 7.05 -13.40
C ARG A 352 -18.67 8.37 -13.10
N SER A 353 -17.37 8.52 -13.40
CA SER A 353 -16.67 9.79 -13.22
C SER A 353 -17.24 10.90 -14.10
N ARG A 354 -17.61 10.59 -15.35
CA ARG A 354 -18.28 11.54 -16.25
C ARG A 354 -19.66 11.94 -15.75
N GLU A 355 -20.46 10.98 -15.28
CA GLU A 355 -21.79 11.26 -14.69
C GLU A 355 -21.72 12.20 -13.49
N LEU A 356 -20.61 12.15 -12.75
CA LEU A 356 -20.34 13.00 -11.60
C LEU A 356 -19.69 14.37 -11.97
N GLY A 357 -19.40 14.62 -13.25
CA GLY A 357 -18.73 15.85 -13.70
C GLY A 357 -17.31 16.03 -13.15
N LEU A 358 -16.63 14.92 -12.86
CA LEU A 358 -15.27 14.95 -12.31
C LEU A 358 -14.17 15.28 -13.34
N PRO A 359 -14.24 14.87 -14.62
CA PRO A 359 -13.22 15.23 -15.61
C PRO A 359 -13.02 16.73 -15.75
N GLU A 360 -14.10 17.51 -15.65
CA GLU A 360 -14.09 18.97 -15.74
C GLU A 360 -13.24 19.61 -14.63
N THR A 361 -13.15 18.95 -13.46
CA THR A 361 -12.38 19.46 -12.31
C THR A 361 -10.87 19.47 -12.55
N VAL A 362 -10.37 18.63 -13.46
CA VAL A 362 -8.94 18.48 -13.74
C VAL A 362 -8.50 19.10 -15.06
N MET A 363 -9.41 19.66 -15.86
CA MET A 363 -9.09 20.23 -17.18
C MET A 363 -8.04 21.34 -17.13
N ASP A 364 -8.06 22.16 -16.08
CA ASP A 364 -7.09 23.24 -15.86
C ASP A 364 -5.76 22.75 -15.25
N ASN A 365 -5.60 21.45 -15.06
CA ASN A 365 -4.34 20.80 -14.67
C ASN A 365 -3.80 19.95 -15.83
N PRO A 366 -3.01 20.51 -16.77
CA PRO A 366 -2.65 19.82 -18.00
C PRO A 366 -1.97 18.47 -17.80
N PRO A 367 -1.04 18.28 -16.83
CA PRO A 367 -0.46 16.97 -16.55
C PRO A 367 -1.48 15.90 -16.15
N VAL A 368 -2.41 16.22 -15.26
CA VAL A 368 -3.45 15.28 -14.79
C VAL A 368 -4.48 15.03 -15.89
N TRP A 369 -4.95 16.09 -16.55
CA TRP A 369 -5.87 16.01 -17.68
C TRP A 369 -5.32 15.14 -18.80
N THR A 370 -4.07 15.36 -19.22
CA THR A 370 -3.43 14.58 -20.29
C THR A 370 -3.40 13.09 -19.94
N ALA A 371 -2.96 12.74 -18.73
CA ALA A 371 -2.91 11.35 -18.29
C ALA A 371 -4.32 10.71 -18.24
N TYR A 372 -5.32 11.46 -17.77
CA TYR A 372 -6.71 11.00 -17.73
C TYR A 372 -7.29 10.79 -19.13
N SER A 373 -7.12 11.76 -20.05
CA SER A 373 -7.60 11.64 -21.43
C SER A 373 -6.92 10.49 -22.18
N GLU A 374 -5.63 10.28 -21.98
CA GLU A 374 -4.90 9.13 -22.55
C GLU A 374 -5.46 7.79 -22.03
N LEU A 375 -5.75 7.71 -20.72
CA LEU A 375 -6.39 6.53 -20.13
C LEU A 375 -7.78 6.29 -20.75
N GLU A 376 -8.58 7.35 -20.87
CA GLU A 376 -9.93 7.29 -21.41
C GLU A 376 -9.95 6.83 -22.87
N GLU A 377 -9.08 7.39 -23.71
CA GLU A 377 -8.92 7.01 -25.11
C GLU A 377 -8.48 5.55 -25.24
N LEU A 378 -7.48 5.14 -24.46
CA LEU A 378 -6.94 3.78 -24.48
C LEU A 378 -7.98 2.75 -24.03
N VAL A 379 -8.73 3.05 -22.95
CA VAL A 379 -9.80 2.17 -22.46
C VAL A 379 -10.91 2.07 -23.50
N ALA A 380 -11.29 3.17 -24.16
CA ALA A 380 -12.28 3.13 -25.23
C ALA A 380 -11.80 2.29 -26.43
N ASP A 381 -10.52 2.38 -26.78
CA ASP A 381 -9.94 1.58 -27.86
C ASP A 381 -9.90 0.09 -27.54
N ARG A 382 -9.46 -0.27 -26.33
CA ARG A 382 -9.44 -1.66 -25.86
C ARG A 382 -10.85 -2.23 -25.70
N LYS A 383 -11.83 -1.43 -25.26
CA LYS A 383 -13.24 -1.81 -25.20
C LYS A 383 -13.78 -2.21 -26.58
N ARG A 384 -13.36 -1.53 -27.66
CA ARG A 384 -13.76 -1.89 -29.04
C ARG A 384 -13.18 -3.22 -29.52
N LEU A 385 -12.00 -3.60 -29.04
CA LEU A 385 -11.36 -4.88 -29.37
C LEU A 385 -11.93 -6.05 -28.55
N PHE A 386 -12.56 -5.74 -27.42
CA PHE A 386 -13.23 -6.73 -26.59
C PHE A 386 -14.57 -7.10 -27.26
N ASP A 387 -14.52 -8.11 -28.13
CA ASP A 387 -15.63 -8.62 -28.97
C ASP A 387 -16.81 -9.23 -28.18
N THR A 388 -16.69 -9.32 -26.85
CA THR A 388 -17.72 -9.82 -25.96
C THR A 388 -18.43 -8.68 -25.23
N ASP A 389 -19.71 -8.89 -24.92
CA ASP A 389 -20.44 -8.01 -24.01
C ASP A 389 -19.61 -7.83 -22.73
N MET A 390 -19.30 -6.58 -22.36
CA MET A 390 -18.54 -6.16 -21.17
C MET A 390 -19.18 -6.61 -19.84
N SER A 391 -20.26 -7.38 -19.96
CA SER A 391 -20.83 -8.24 -18.96
C SER A 391 -19.80 -9.09 -18.19
N ILE A 392 -20.10 -9.28 -16.91
CA ILE A 392 -19.31 -10.11 -15.99
C ILE A 392 -20.07 -11.43 -15.81
N ARG A 393 -19.46 -12.54 -16.20
CA ARG A 393 -20.04 -13.86 -15.96
C ARG A 393 -19.91 -14.22 -14.47
N CYS A 394 -20.98 -14.75 -13.90
CA CYS A 394 -20.93 -15.32 -12.56
C CYS A 394 -19.97 -16.52 -12.54
N HIS A 395 -19.03 -16.54 -11.59
CA HIS A 395 -18.06 -17.61 -11.43
C HIS A 395 -18.60 -18.83 -10.68
N ASN A 396 -19.82 -18.75 -10.13
CA ASN A 396 -20.48 -19.95 -9.59
C ASN A 396 -20.80 -20.91 -10.75
N PRO A 397 -20.22 -22.13 -10.80
CA PRO A 397 -20.43 -23.06 -11.92
C PRO A 397 -21.89 -23.47 -12.10
N SER A 398 -22.68 -23.44 -11.02
CA SER A 398 -24.13 -23.69 -11.05
C SER A 398 -24.92 -22.54 -11.68
N CYS A 399 -24.32 -21.36 -11.80
CA CYS A 399 -24.97 -20.15 -12.28
C CYS A 399 -24.48 -19.79 -13.69
N ARG A 400 -25.42 -19.66 -14.64
CA ARG A 400 -25.13 -19.21 -16.00
C ARG A 400 -25.49 -17.76 -16.25
N LYS A 401 -25.80 -17.00 -15.19
CA LYS A 401 -26.15 -15.59 -15.31
C LYS A 401 -24.93 -14.78 -15.74
N ILE A 402 -25.19 -13.90 -16.67
CA ILE A 402 -24.29 -12.89 -17.17
C ILE A 402 -24.81 -11.58 -16.58
N ASP A 403 -23.99 -10.94 -15.75
CA ASP A 403 -24.37 -9.69 -15.10
C ASP A 403 -23.94 -8.51 -15.98
N THR A 404 -24.94 -7.83 -16.52
CA THR A 404 -24.77 -6.57 -17.26
C THR A 404 -24.93 -5.36 -16.34
N THR A 405 -25.32 -5.57 -15.08
CA THR A 405 -25.53 -4.52 -14.09
C THR A 405 -24.31 -4.33 -13.20
N ASP A 406 -24.26 -3.19 -12.50
CA ASP A 406 -23.20 -2.86 -11.55
C ASP A 406 -23.30 -3.62 -10.21
N ASN A 407 -24.20 -4.60 -10.11
CA ASN A 407 -24.47 -5.34 -8.89
C ASN A 407 -23.58 -6.58 -8.71
N SER A 408 -22.65 -6.84 -9.63
CA SER A 408 -21.73 -7.97 -9.51
C SER A 408 -20.78 -7.75 -8.33
N SER A 409 -20.77 -8.69 -7.39
CA SER A 409 -19.90 -8.69 -6.22
C SER A 409 -18.67 -9.55 -6.49
N SER A 410 -17.47 -9.09 -6.10
CA SER A 410 -16.26 -9.92 -6.13
C SER A 410 -16.03 -10.61 -4.79
N CYS A 411 -15.31 -11.73 -4.78
CA CYS A 411 -14.83 -12.31 -3.52
C CYS A 411 -13.96 -11.29 -2.80
N SER A 412 -14.33 -10.92 -1.57
CA SER A 412 -13.66 -9.87 -0.78
C SER A 412 -12.28 -10.26 -0.26
N SER A 413 -11.82 -11.49 -0.53
CA SER A 413 -10.52 -11.98 -0.10
C SER A 413 -9.57 -12.16 -1.28
N CYS A 414 -9.97 -12.92 -2.31
CA CYS A 414 -9.10 -13.15 -3.46
C CYS A 414 -9.23 -12.09 -4.56
N PHE A 415 -10.39 -11.44 -4.71
CA PHE A 415 -10.72 -10.50 -5.79
C PHE A 415 -10.60 -11.05 -7.22
N THR A 416 -10.41 -12.37 -7.38
CA THR A 416 -10.26 -13.01 -8.69
C THR A 416 -11.57 -13.55 -9.24
N THR A 417 -12.60 -13.71 -8.40
CA THR A 417 -13.89 -14.26 -8.79
C THR A 417 -15.01 -13.26 -8.56
N SER A 418 -15.96 -13.23 -9.51
CA SER A 418 -17.12 -12.34 -9.51
C SER A 418 -18.43 -13.12 -9.51
N TYR A 419 -19.43 -12.60 -8.81
CA TYR A 419 -20.72 -13.22 -8.57
C TYR A 419 -21.86 -12.25 -8.82
N CYS A 420 -22.92 -12.71 -9.48
CA CYS A 420 -24.12 -11.91 -9.70
C CYS A 420 -24.97 -11.72 -8.42
N SER A 421 -24.68 -12.46 -7.34
CA SER A 421 -25.37 -12.32 -6.05
C SER A 421 -24.56 -12.93 -4.91
N SER A 422 -24.84 -12.49 -3.68
CA SER A 422 -24.26 -13.05 -2.46
C SER A 422 -24.61 -14.52 -2.25
N ASP A 423 -25.76 -14.98 -2.78
CA ASP A 423 -26.14 -16.40 -2.74
C ASP A 423 -25.25 -17.26 -3.63
N CYS A 424 -24.93 -16.79 -4.84
CA CYS A 424 -23.98 -17.47 -5.73
C CYS A 424 -22.59 -17.54 -5.12
N GLN A 425 -22.17 -16.48 -4.42
CA GLN A 425 -20.90 -16.47 -3.69
C GLN A 425 -20.90 -17.53 -2.57
N LYS A 426 -21.94 -17.56 -1.73
CA LYS A 426 -22.06 -18.54 -0.61
C LYS A 426 -22.09 -19.98 -1.11
N GLU A 427 -22.78 -20.24 -2.23
CA GLU A 427 -22.83 -21.56 -2.85
C GLU A 427 -21.45 -21.97 -3.38
N HIS A 428 -20.82 -21.13 -4.21
CA HIS A 428 -19.50 -21.43 -4.77
C HIS A 428 -18.43 -21.56 -3.68
N TRP A 429 -18.53 -20.77 -2.60
CA TRP A 429 -17.65 -20.87 -1.42
C TRP A 429 -17.65 -22.27 -0.83
N LYS A 430 -18.83 -22.87 -0.64
CA LYS A 430 -18.99 -24.23 -0.10
C LYS A 430 -18.56 -25.31 -1.10
N ASN A 431 -18.72 -25.04 -2.39
CA ASN A 431 -18.52 -26.02 -3.46
C ASN A 431 -17.14 -26.00 -4.12
N GLY A 432 -16.17 -25.25 -3.59
CA GLY A 432 -14.77 -25.33 -4.03
C GLY A 432 -13.97 -24.06 -3.88
N HIS A 433 -14.60 -22.88 -4.00
CA HIS A 433 -13.87 -21.61 -4.04
C HIS A 433 -13.09 -21.33 -2.76
N ARG A 434 -13.52 -21.84 -1.59
CA ARG A 434 -12.76 -21.67 -0.35
C ARG A 434 -11.32 -22.16 -0.48
N VAL A 435 -11.12 -23.36 -1.04
CA VAL A 435 -9.79 -23.97 -1.20
C VAL A 435 -8.94 -23.19 -2.20
N GLU A 436 -9.56 -22.78 -3.32
CA GLU A 436 -8.91 -21.94 -4.32
C GLU A 436 -8.49 -20.57 -3.74
N CYS A 437 -9.39 -19.92 -3.01
CA CYS A 437 -9.15 -18.63 -2.35
C CYS A 437 -8.02 -18.73 -1.32
N GLU A 438 -8.03 -19.78 -0.47
CA GLU A 438 -6.94 -20.05 0.48
C GLU A 438 -5.60 -20.27 -0.25
N SER A 439 -5.59 -21.00 -1.37
CA SER A 439 -4.38 -21.19 -2.19
C SER A 439 -3.87 -19.88 -2.80
N LEU A 440 -4.76 -19.02 -3.31
CA LEU A 440 -4.39 -17.72 -3.87
C LEU A 440 -3.81 -16.80 -2.80
N ASN A 441 -4.40 -16.78 -1.62
CA ASN A 441 -3.89 -16.02 -0.48
C ASN A 441 -2.53 -16.55 -0.01
N GLN A 442 -2.33 -17.87 0.01
CA GLN A 442 -1.03 -18.43 0.35
C GLN A 442 0.05 -18.03 -0.66
N LEU A 443 -0.25 -18.03 -1.97
CA LEU A 443 0.68 -17.52 -2.98
C LEU A 443 1.07 -16.07 -2.70
N ARG A 444 0.11 -15.22 -2.31
CA ARG A 444 0.38 -13.82 -1.98
C ARG A 444 1.24 -13.67 -0.73
N LEU A 445 0.99 -14.46 0.31
CA LEU A 445 1.83 -14.51 1.51
C LEU A 445 3.26 -14.94 1.18
N ASP A 446 3.41 -15.90 0.26
CA ASP A 446 4.69 -16.35 -0.29
C ASP A 446 5.36 -15.32 -1.22
N GLY A 447 4.72 -14.19 -1.52
CA GLY A 447 5.21 -13.18 -2.47
C GLY A 447 5.10 -13.58 -3.94
N LYS A 448 4.32 -14.62 -4.24
CA LYS A 448 4.11 -15.15 -5.58
C LYS A 448 2.82 -14.57 -6.16
N ALA A 449 2.90 -14.10 -7.40
CA ALA A 449 1.73 -13.64 -8.10
C ALA A 449 0.92 -14.83 -8.63
N PRO A 450 -0.42 -14.85 -8.46
CA PRO A 450 -1.30 -15.83 -9.06
C PRO A 450 -1.13 -15.98 -10.59
N PRO A 451 -1.54 -17.12 -11.17
CA PRO A 451 -1.63 -17.26 -12.61
C PRO A 451 -2.64 -16.25 -13.19
N VAL A 452 -2.36 -15.77 -14.41
CA VAL A 452 -3.30 -14.93 -15.16
C VAL A 452 -4.46 -15.81 -15.64
N SER A 453 -5.69 -15.31 -15.60
CA SER A 453 -6.84 -16.08 -16.05
C SER A 453 -6.74 -16.39 -17.56
N PRO A 454 -7.31 -17.50 -18.06
CA PRO A 454 -7.32 -17.79 -19.49
C PRO A 454 -8.00 -16.71 -20.33
N GLU A 455 -9.06 -16.08 -19.81
CA GLU A 455 -9.74 -14.96 -20.47
C GLU A 455 -8.82 -13.74 -20.60
N ASP A 456 -8.14 -13.39 -19.51
CA ASP A 456 -7.20 -12.27 -19.52
C ASP A 456 -6.03 -12.51 -20.48
N TYR A 457 -5.57 -13.76 -20.55
CA TYR A 457 -4.49 -14.18 -21.45
C TYR A 457 -4.92 -14.15 -22.93
N ASP A 458 -6.13 -14.62 -23.26
CA ASP A 458 -6.67 -14.61 -24.62
C ASP A 458 -6.83 -13.17 -25.14
N PHE A 459 -7.38 -12.27 -24.33
CA PHE A 459 -7.51 -10.88 -24.74
C PHE A 459 -6.17 -10.17 -24.87
N ALA A 460 -5.23 -10.39 -23.95
CA ALA A 460 -3.88 -9.84 -24.08
C ALA A 460 -3.22 -10.30 -25.41
N THR A 461 -3.46 -11.55 -25.82
CA THR A 461 -3.01 -12.09 -27.11
C THR A 461 -3.64 -11.33 -28.28
N LYS A 462 -4.96 -11.14 -28.28
CA LYS A 462 -5.67 -10.36 -29.31
C LYS A 462 -5.17 -8.93 -29.39
N LEU A 463 -4.94 -8.29 -28.25
CA LEU A 463 -4.42 -6.93 -28.18
C LEU A 463 -3.01 -6.83 -28.78
N VAL A 464 -2.13 -7.77 -28.43
CA VAL A 464 -0.76 -7.86 -29.00
C VAL A 464 -0.83 -7.98 -30.53
N ILE A 465 -1.67 -8.87 -31.04
CA ILE A 465 -1.89 -9.05 -32.48
C ILE A 465 -2.38 -7.75 -33.13
N GLU A 466 -3.34 -7.07 -32.52
CA GLU A 466 -3.86 -5.80 -33.03
C GLU A 466 -2.79 -4.71 -33.05
N VAL A 467 -1.93 -4.62 -32.03
CA VAL A 467 -0.83 -3.66 -32.00
C VAL A 467 0.16 -3.93 -33.14
N ILE A 468 0.52 -5.20 -33.38
CA ILE A 468 1.37 -5.60 -34.51
C ILE A 468 0.70 -5.21 -35.82
N ARG A 469 -0.59 -5.48 -35.98
CA ARG A 469 -1.38 -5.15 -37.17
C ARG A 469 -1.37 -3.66 -37.47
N ARG A 470 -1.58 -2.82 -36.46
CA ARG A 470 -1.58 -1.35 -36.60
C ARG A 470 -0.19 -0.79 -36.90
N ARG A 471 0.88 -1.47 -36.46
CA ARG A 471 2.28 -1.07 -36.63
C ARG A 471 3.02 -1.95 -37.64
N LYS A 472 2.28 -2.59 -38.56
CA LYS A 472 2.84 -3.55 -39.51
C LYS A 472 3.93 -2.98 -40.38
N ASP A 473 3.79 -1.72 -40.80
CA ASP A 473 4.78 -1.06 -41.64
C ASP A 473 6.13 -0.89 -40.91
N GLU A 474 6.11 -0.64 -39.60
CA GLU A 474 7.33 -0.57 -38.77
C GLU A 474 8.02 -1.94 -38.72
N VAL A 475 7.25 -3.00 -38.49
CA VAL A 475 7.74 -4.39 -38.43
C VAL A 475 8.35 -4.80 -39.77
N VAL A 476 7.60 -4.59 -40.86
CA VAL A 476 8.00 -4.95 -42.22
C VAL A 476 9.25 -4.18 -42.64
N ARG A 477 9.34 -2.88 -42.34
CA ARG A 477 10.53 -2.07 -42.64
C ARG A 477 11.78 -2.67 -42.01
N VAL A 478 11.74 -2.97 -40.71
CA VAL A 478 12.90 -3.52 -39.99
C VAL A 478 13.31 -4.88 -40.55
N TRP A 479 12.36 -5.76 -40.86
CA TRP A 479 12.69 -7.06 -41.46
C TRP A 479 13.24 -6.95 -42.88
N ARG A 480 12.79 -5.99 -43.68
CA ARG A 480 13.35 -5.73 -45.01
C ARG A 480 14.77 -5.18 -44.94
N GLU A 481 15.06 -4.31 -43.97
CA GLU A 481 16.38 -3.71 -43.76
C GLU A 481 17.39 -4.70 -43.18
N GLU A 482 16.98 -5.49 -42.18
CA GLU A 482 17.88 -6.42 -41.51
C GLU A 482 18.05 -7.74 -42.25
N MET A 483 17.14 -8.07 -43.18
CA MET A 483 17.06 -9.35 -43.89
C MET A 483 17.47 -10.52 -42.99
N PRO A 484 16.77 -10.76 -41.87
CA PRO A 484 17.23 -11.70 -40.88
C PRO A 484 17.44 -13.05 -41.57
N ALA A 485 18.68 -13.57 -41.52
CA ALA A 485 19.03 -14.83 -42.17
C ALA A 485 18.28 -16.06 -41.60
N ARG A 486 17.45 -15.83 -40.57
CA ARG A 486 16.65 -16.78 -39.79
C ARG A 486 15.31 -16.14 -39.40
N THR A 487 14.52 -16.89 -38.66
CA THR A 487 13.18 -16.54 -38.17
C THR A 487 13.05 -15.10 -37.68
N PRO A 488 12.06 -14.34 -38.16
CA PRO A 488 11.75 -13.03 -37.64
C PRO A 488 11.04 -13.11 -36.28
N VAL A 489 11.44 -12.21 -35.38
CA VAL A 489 10.87 -12.02 -34.05
C VAL A 489 10.20 -10.66 -33.99
N VAL A 490 9.04 -10.62 -33.32
CA VAL A 490 8.46 -9.38 -32.79
C VAL A 490 8.44 -9.49 -31.27
N SER A 491 9.00 -8.49 -30.58
CA SER A 491 8.90 -8.34 -29.15
C SER A 491 8.06 -7.11 -28.83
N LEU A 492 7.03 -7.28 -28.01
CA LEU A 492 6.21 -6.19 -27.49
C LEU A 492 6.39 -6.09 -25.98
N ASN A 493 6.88 -4.95 -25.52
CA ASN A 493 7.17 -4.74 -24.11
C ASN A 493 6.25 -3.69 -23.50
N TYR A 494 5.30 -4.15 -22.69
CA TYR A 494 4.42 -3.25 -21.92
C TYR A 494 5.02 -2.90 -20.56
N TYR A 495 5.97 -3.68 -20.05
CA TYR A 495 6.60 -3.47 -18.75
C TYR A 495 7.43 -2.16 -18.67
N LEU A 496 7.85 -1.60 -19.80
CA LEU A 496 8.60 -0.33 -19.87
C LEU A 496 7.75 0.92 -19.58
N GLY A 497 6.53 0.75 -19.08
CA GLY A 497 5.64 1.87 -18.73
C GLY A 497 4.93 2.51 -19.92
N ASP A 498 5.07 1.96 -21.13
CA ASP A 498 4.30 2.36 -22.30
C ASP A 498 3.06 1.46 -22.43
N PRO A 499 1.85 1.99 -22.19
CA PRO A 499 0.63 1.20 -22.30
C PRO A 499 0.31 0.79 -23.75
N LYS A 500 0.89 1.45 -24.77
CA LYS A 500 0.76 1.04 -26.19
C LYS A 500 1.76 -0.05 -26.57
N GLY A 501 2.72 -0.35 -25.70
CA GLY A 501 3.73 -1.39 -25.88
C GLY A 501 4.90 -0.91 -26.76
N VAL A 502 6.11 -1.12 -26.26
CA VAL A 502 7.33 -0.87 -27.03
C VAL A 502 7.56 -2.05 -27.98
N LEU A 503 7.41 -1.81 -29.28
CA LEU A 503 7.60 -2.82 -30.32
C LEU A 503 9.06 -2.83 -30.78
N VAL A 504 9.64 -4.02 -30.82
CA VAL A 504 10.94 -4.29 -31.41
C VAL A 504 10.78 -5.46 -32.37
N ALA A 505 11.29 -5.32 -33.60
CA ALA A 505 11.30 -6.37 -34.59
C ALA A 505 12.74 -6.68 -35.01
N GLY A 506 13.05 -7.93 -35.34
CA GLY A 506 14.36 -8.29 -35.91
C GLY A 506 14.68 -9.77 -35.78
N SER A 507 15.98 -10.10 -35.70
CA SER A 507 16.42 -11.50 -35.52
C SER A 507 16.51 -11.93 -34.05
N PRO A 508 16.26 -13.21 -33.72
CA PRO A 508 16.26 -13.73 -32.35
C PRO A 508 17.61 -13.59 -31.62
N ASN A 509 18.71 -13.57 -32.38
CA ASN A 509 20.06 -13.39 -31.83
C ASN A 509 20.36 -11.93 -31.49
N LYS A 510 19.77 -10.99 -32.24
CA LYS A 510 19.98 -9.55 -32.07
C LYS A 510 19.03 -8.96 -31.02
N TYR A 511 17.82 -9.50 -30.94
CA TYR A 511 16.78 -9.07 -30.02
C TYR A 511 16.26 -10.25 -29.22
N PRO A 512 17.08 -10.85 -28.34
CA PRO A 512 16.58 -11.83 -27.41
C PRO A 512 15.58 -11.18 -26.44
N PRO A 513 14.71 -11.99 -25.81
CA PRO A 513 13.81 -11.52 -24.79
C PRO A 513 14.56 -10.76 -23.68
N GLN A 514 14.01 -9.64 -23.18
CA GLN A 514 14.48 -8.99 -21.96
C GLN A 514 14.56 -10.00 -20.81
N GLY A 515 15.68 -10.04 -20.09
CA GLY A 515 15.94 -11.05 -19.06
C GLY A 515 16.59 -12.33 -19.57
N TYR A 516 16.86 -12.48 -20.88
CA TYR A 516 17.51 -13.67 -21.45
C TYR A 516 18.89 -13.94 -20.84
N THR A 517 19.64 -12.90 -20.53
CA THR A 517 20.96 -13.00 -19.89
C THR A 517 20.86 -13.34 -18.40
N GLU A 518 19.83 -12.90 -17.71
CA GLU A 518 19.70 -13.00 -16.26
C GLU A 518 18.92 -14.25 -15.82
N PHE A 519 17.92 -14.68 -16.60
CA PHE A 519 16.98 -15.73 -16.22
C PHE A 519 17.18 -17.00 -17.05
N ARG A 520 17.96 -17.94 -16.48
CA ARG A 520 18.30 -19.21 -17.12
C ARG A 520 17.09 -20.01 -17.68
N PRO A 521 15.95 -20.15 -16.97
CA PRO A 521 14.80 -20.88 -17.51
C PRO A 521 14.22 -20.23 -18.77
N LEU A 522 14.19 -18.90 -18.83
CA LEU A 522 13.80 -18.18 -20.04
C LEU A 522 14.81 -18.40 -21.16
N ARG A 523 16.11 -18.34 -20.86
CA ARG A 523 17.16 -18.62 -21.85
C ARG A 523 16.99 -20.00 -22.47
N GLU A 524 16.86 -21.03 -21.63
CA GLU A 524 16.68 -22.41 -22.06
C GLU A 524 15.40 -22.58 -22.89
N MET A 525 14.30 -21.94 -22.48
CA MET A 525 13.04 -21.96 -23.24
C MET A 525 13.19 -21.26 -24.60
N TRP A 526 13.80 -20.07 -24.65
CA TRP A 526 14.03 -19.31 -25.88
C TRP A 526 14.97 -20.04 -26.84
N ASP A 527 16.07 -20.59 -26.33
CA ASP A 527 17.02 -21.38 -27.12
C ASP A 527 16.37 -22.64 -27.66
N ASN A 528 15.52 -23.30 -26.86
CA ASN A 528 14.74 -24.46 -27.30
C ASN A 528 13.79 -24.08 -28.45
N VAL A 529 13.03 -22.99 -28.29
CA VAL A 529 12.15 -22.40 -29.32
C VAL A 529 12.91 -22.10 -30.62
N ILE A 530 14.11 -21.51 -30.52
CA ILE A 530 14.96 -21.23 -31.69
C ILE A 530 15.59 -22.51 -32.25
N SER A 531 15.78 -23.57 -31.47
CA SER A 531 16.44 -24.79 -31.94
C SER A 531 15.50 -25.79 -32.65
N GLN A 532 14.20 -25.78 -32.37
CA GLN A 532 13.25 -26.82 -32.82
C GLN A 532 12.78 -26.72 -34.29
N ASP A 533 13.33 -25.83 -35.12
CA ASP A 533 12.96 -25.64 -36.55
C ASP A 533 11.47 -25.29 -36.84
N ILE A 534 10.62 -25.16 -35.81
CA ILE A 534 9.21 -24.69 -35.83
C ILE A 534 9.07 -23.29 -36.49
N HIS A 535 10.18 -22.59 -36.52
CA HIS A 535 10.35 -21.19 -36.82
C HIS A 535 10.52 -20.90 -38.33
N LYS A 536 10.39 -21.93 -39.19
CA LYS A 536 10.33 -21.78 -40.66
C LYS A 536 8.96 -21.39 -41.20
N GLU A 537 7.90 -21.58 -40.40
CA GLU A 537 6.51 -21.33 -40.80
C GLU A 537 5.75 -20.39 -39.84
N HIS A 538 6.44 -19.78 -38.87
CA HIS A 538 5.82 -18.95 -37.85
C HIS A 538 6.63 -17.70 -37.54
N ILE A 539 5.94 -16.59 -37.24
CA ILE A 539 6.51 -15.42 -36.56
C ILE A 539 6.51 -15.72 -35.07
N ILE A 540 7.67 -15.57 -34.43
CA ILE A 540 7.76 -15.65 -32.97
C ILE A 540 7.38 -14.28 -32.40
N VAL A 541 6.33 -14.25 -31.58
CA VAL A 541 5.91 -13.04 -30.88
C VAL A 541 6.15 -13.24 -29.39
N GLY A 542 7.05 -12.43 -28.81
CA GLY A 542 7.26 -12.32 -27.38
C GLY A 542 6.56 -11.08 -26.82
N ALA A 543 5.68 -11.23 -25.84
CA ALA A 543 5.00 -10.12 -25.18
C ALA A 543 5.33 -10.09 -23.69
N TYR A 544 5.86 -8.97 -23.20
CA TYR A 544 6.07 -8.71 -21.76
C TYR A 544 4.84 -8.03 -21.20
N LEU A 545 4.03 -8.81 -20.49
CA LEU A 545 2.82 -8.34 -19.85
C LEU A 545 3.15 -7.82 -18.44
N PRO A 546 2.56 -6.70 -18.00
CA PRO A 546 2.74 -6.19 -16.65
C PRO A 546 2.06 -7.15 -15.66
N HIS A 547 2.82 -7.72 -14.73
CA HIS A 547 2.31 -8.66 -13.74
C HIS A 547 3.03 -8.44 -12.41
N GLY A 548 2.80 -7.26 -11.84
CA GLY A 548 3.52 -6.75 -10.68
C GLY A 548 5.03 -6.61 -10.91
N SER A 549 5.84 -6.98 -9.90
CA SER A 549 7.27 -6.66 -9.85
C SER A 549 8.14 -7.39 -10.86
N SER A 550 7.75 -8.59 -11.34
CA SER A 550 8.58 -9.39 -12.25
C SER A 550 8.15 -9.33 -13.72
N GLY A 551 6.98 -8.75 -14.03
CA GLY A 551 6.34 -8.94 -15.33
C GLY A 551 6.06 -10.43 -15.63
N LYS A 552 5.39 -10.70 -16.74
CA LYS A 552 5.25 -12.06 -17.30
C LYS A 552 5.55 -12.03 -18.78
N LEU A 553 6.46 -12.90 -19.20
CA LEU A 553 6.74 -13.10 -20.61
C LEU A 553 5.81 -14.15 -21.19
N HIS A 554 5.14 -13.75 -22.26
CA HIS A 554 4.21 -14.55 -23.03
C HIS A 554 4.82 -14.82 -24.42
N PHE A 555 4.79 -16.07 -24.86
CA PHE A 555 5.16 -16.44 -26.23
C PHE A 555 3.92 -16.89 -27.00
N MET A 556 3.76 -16.35 -28.21
CA MET A 556 2.76 -16.81 -29.17
C MET A 556 3.39 -16.97 -30.55
N TRP A 557 2.73 -17.79 -31.37
CA TRP A 557 3.17 -18.15 -32.71
C TRP A 557 2.11 -17.69 -33.71
N LEU A 558 2.50 -16.80 -34.63
CA LEU A 558 1.64 -16.43 -35.75
C LEU A 558 2.04 -17.27 -36.94
N ARG A 559 1.16 -18.18 -37.35
CA ARG A 559 1.40 -19.08 -38.48
C ARG A 559 1.36 -18.30 -39.79
N ILE A 560 2.31 -18.59 -40.68
CA ILE A 560 2.28 -18.14 -42.08
C ILE A 560 1.12 -18.84 -42.78
N ASP A 561 0.37 -18.12 -43.60
CA ASP A 561 -0.67 -18.73 -44.43
C ASP A 561 -0.07 -19.78 -45.39
N ASP A 562 -0.42 -21.06 -45.19
CA ASP A 562 0.10 -22.23 -45.92
C ASP A 562 -0.13 -22.15 -47.45
N ARG A 563 -0.97 -21.22 -47.92
CA ARG A 563 -1.28 -21.03 -49.35
C ARG A 563 -0.17 -20.31 -50.13
N GLU A 564 0.84 -19.75 -49.47
CA GLU A 564 1.98 -19.11 -50.14
C GLU A 564 3.16 -20.06 -50.32
N THR A 565 3.41 -20.49 -51.56
CA THR A 565 4.57 -21.32 -51.90
C THR A 565 5.74 -20.53 -52.49
N GLU A 566 5.52 -19.28 -52.91
CA GLU A 566 6.52 -18.46 -53.59
C GLU A 566 7.21 -17.45 -52.68
N GLY A 567 8.53 -17.31 -52.84
CA GLY A 567 9.38 -16.39 -52.07
C GLY A 567 10.14 -17.07 -50.94
N THR A 568 11.11 -16.34 -50.37
CA THR A 568 11.82 -16.73 -49.16
C THR A 568 10.88 -16.79 -47.96
N VAL A 569 11.25 -17.52 -46.92
CA VAL A 569 10.49 -17.58 -45.64
C VAL A 569 10.20 -16.17 -45.10
N VAL A 570 11.17 -15.26 -45.19
CA VAL A 570 11.04 -13.87 -44.75
C VAL A 570 10.03 -13.09 -45.60
N GLU A 571 10.01 -13.29 -46.91
CA GLU A 571 9.03 -12.64 -47.80
C GLU A 571 7.60 -13.11 -47.52
N ARG A 572 7.41 -14.42 -47.28
CA ARG A 572 6.09 -14.96 -46.89
C ARG A 572 5.63 -14.44 -45.53
N LEU A 573 6.56 -14.26 -44.58
CA LEU A 573 6.29 -13.68 -43.26
C LEU A 573 5.90 -12.20 -43.36
N ILE A 574 6.62 -11.43 -44.18
CA ILE A 574 6.27 -10.04 -44.50
C ILE A 574 4.87 -9.96 -45.09
N ARG A 575 4.55 -10.78 -46.09
CA ARG A 575 3.21 -10.82 -46.71
C ARG A 575 2.12 -11.24 -45.73
N THR A 576 2.43 -12.13 -44.78
CA THR A 576 1.49 -12.52 -43.72
C THR A 576 1.15 -11.31 -42.85
N VAL A 577 2.17 -10.56 -42.38
CA VAL A 577 1.97 -9.34 -41.58
C VAL A 577 1.30 -8.22 -42.39
N GLU A 578 1.62 -8.08 -43.68
CA GLU A 578 0.98 -7.11 -44.57
C GLU A 578 -0.52 -7.41 -44.78
N ARG A 579 -0.92 -8.68 -44.73
CA ARG A 579 -2.31 -9.15 -44.88
C ARG A 579 -3.13 -9.11 -43.59
N MET A 580 -2.49 -9.11 -42.43
CA MET A 580 -3.13 -8.74 -41.16
C MET A 580 -3.63 -7.29 -41.26
#